data_AF-A0A847MDT6-F1
#
_entry.id   AF-A0A847MDT6-F1
#
_cell.length_a   1.000
_cell.length_b   1.000
_cell.length_c   1.000
_cell.angle_alpha   90.00
_cell.angle_beta   90.00
_cell.angle_gamma   90.00
#
_symmetry.space_group_name_H-M   'P 1'
#
loop_
_entity.id
_entity.type
_entity.pdbx_description
1 polymer ?
#
loop_
_entity_poly.entity_id
_entity_poly.type
_entity_poly.pdbx_seq_one_letter_code
_entity_poly.pdbx_strand_id
1 'polypeptide(L)'
;MAVSGFLQENRVSVTSAILAVIFIILTPIVSIIGGFAAVSEVTTGDVATGAVTAGGTVVIAVVLALISAILQAVVFYQWGNVINNNIINTKHVFTHAKEQLQDPLRGEIGFFVNRLEDFLVQAWPFYIYLVLYIIAQFVGWYSFLLYLIGFVFLAIYLSKIFKATSKVSDMKDKIYSYLKGAKGYTSESYIYRISQRSVALVIILSVITLGIYWAYILIKLSMEINEYVASDEKVRPELEKMLTT
;
A
#
# COMPACT_ATOMS: atom_id res chain seq x y z
N MET A 1 -12.40 29.66 -9.96
CA MET A 1 -13.14 28.61 -9.21
C MET A 1 -12.16 27.49 -8.98
N ALA A 2 -11.97 27.01 -7.73
CA ALA A 2 -10.90 26.05 -7.43
C ALA A 2 -11.23 24.67 -8.05
N VAL A 3 -10.36 24.19 -8.94
CA VAL A 3 -10.46 22.88 -9.60
C VAL A 3 -10.36 21.75 -8.57
N SER A 4 -9.63 21.98 -7.47
CA SER A 4 -9.46 21.02 -6.38
C SER A 4 -10.78 20.50 -5.80
N GLY A 5 -11.85 21.32 -5.79
CA GLY A 5 -13.15 20.95 -5.22
C GLY A 5 -13.92 19.89 -6.02
N PHE A 6 -13.49 19.58 -7.24
CA PHE A 6 -14.10 18.57 -8.11
C PHE A 6 -13.28 17.28 -8.21
N LEU A 7 -12.09 17.24 -7.60
CA LEU A 7 -11.21 16.08 -7.67
C LEU A 7 -11.50 15.12 -6.52
N GLN A 8 -12.02 13.93 -6.85
CA GLN A 8 -12.24 12.88 -5.87
C GLN A 8 -10.94 12.10 -5.59
N GLU A 9 -10.71 11.81 -4.31
CA GLU A 9 -9.60 10.97 -3.88
C GLU A 9 -10.05 9.55 -3.56
N ASN A 10 -9.37 8.59 -4.17
CA ASN A 10 -9.53 7.18 -3.84
C ASN A 10 -9.00 6.90 -2.41
N ARG A 11 -9.54 5.85 -1.77
CA ARG A 11 -9.12 5.41 -0.42
C ARG A 11 -8.74 3.94 -0.42
N VAL A 12 -7.77 3.59 0.41
CA VAL A 12 -7.40 2.20 0.68
C VAL A 12 -8.42 1.60 1.66
N SER A 13 -8.89 0.39 1.39
CA SER A 13 -9.78 -0.34 2.28
C SER A 13 -9.00 -0.90 3.48
N VAL A 14 -9.00 -0.17 4.58
CA VAL A 14 -8.40 -0.63 5.86
C VAL A 14 -9.11 -1.88 6.36
N THR A 15 -10.42 -2.02 6.11
CA THR A 15 -11.19 -3.23 6.44
C THR A 15 -10.64 -4.45 5.71
N SER A 16 -10.33 -4.34 4.41
CA SER A 16 -9.72 -5.44 3.66
C SER A 16 -8.35 -5.81 4.20
N ALA A 17 -7.57 -4.81 4.63
CA ALA A 17 -6.29 -5.02 5.29
C ALA A 17 -6.42 -5.78 6.62
N ILE A 18 -7.36 -5.38 7.47
CA ILE A 18 -7.63 -6.04 8.76
C ILE A 18 -8.12 -7.48 8.53
N LEU A 19 -9.08 -7.67 7.63
CA LEU A 19 -9.60 -9.00 7.30
C LEU A 19 -8.48 -9.91 6.76
N ALA A 20 -7.62 -9.40 5.88
CA ALA A 20 -6.48 -10.16 5.38
C ALA A 20 -5.61 -10.68 6.53
N VAL A 21 -5.29 -9.81 7.50
CA VAL A 21 -4.50 -10.16 8.70
C VAL A 21 -5.21 -11.19 9.57
N ILE A 22 -6.52 -11.05 9.79
CA ILE A 22 -7.30 -12.04 10.54
C ILE A 22 -7.16 -13.41 9.88
N PHE A 23 -7.30 -13.51 8.55
CA PHE A 23 -7.13 -14.78 7.84
C PHE A 23 -5.68 -15.31 7.87
N ILE A 24 -4.66 -14.44 7.84
CA ILE A 24 -3.25 -14.84 8.06
C ILE A 24 -3.09 -15.55 9.41
N ILE A 25 -3.74 -15.06 10.45
CA ILE A 25 -3.64 -15.61 11.81
C ILE A 25 -4.51 -16.85 11.99
N LEU A 26 -5.73 -16.87 11.43
CA LEU A 26 -6.64 -18.01 11.57
C LEU A 26 -6.15 -19.24 10.83
N THR A 27 -5.50 -19.08 9.66
CA THR A 27 -5.01 -20.20 8.85
C THR A 27 -4.09 -21.16 9.64
N PRO A 28 -3.01 -20.71 10.31
CA PRO A 28 -2.16 -21.59 11.10
C PRO A 28 -2.88 -22.13 12.34
N ILE A 29 -3.77 -21.35 12.99
CA ILE A 29 -4.55 -21.83 14.15
C ILE A 29 -5.41 -23.02 13.76
N VAL A 30 -6.19 -22.90 12.68
CA VAL A 30 -7.04 -23.97 12.17
C VAL A 30 -6.20 -25.18 11.78
N SER A 31 -5.07 -24.97 11.11
CA SER A 31 -4.17 -26.04 10.69
C SER A 31 -3.59 -26.81 11.89
N ILE A 32 -3.21 -26.10 12.96
CA ILE A 32 -2.67 -26.70 14.19
C ILE A 32 -3.76 -27.48 14.93
N ILE A 33 -4.93 -26.87 15.15
CA ILE A 33 -6.05 -27.50 15.86
C ILE A 33 -6.49 -28.77 15.12
N GLY A 34 -6.71 -28.68 13.81
CA GLY A 34 -7.13 -29.84 13.02
C GLY A 34 -6.05 -30.90 12.89
N GLY A 35 -4.77 -30.50 12.87
CA GLY A 35 -3.64 -31.43 12.95
C GLY A 35 -3.64 -32.24 14.25
N PHE A 36 -3.84 -31.59 15.40
CA PHE A 36 -3.95 -32.28 16.69
C PHE A 36 -5.18 -33.18 16.77
N ALA A 37 -6.33 -32.73 16.25
CA ALA A 37 -7.55 -33.53 16.22
C ALA A 37 -7.36 -34.80 15.37
N ALA A 38 -6.80 -34.66 14.16
CA ALA A 38 -6.51 -35.78 13.28
C ALA A 38 -5.52 -36.78 13.91
N VAL A 39 -4.45 -36.30 14.56
CA VAL A 39 -3.50 -37.16 15.25
C VAL A 39 -4.17 -37.90 16.40
N SER A 40 -5.01 -37.22 17.19
CA SER A 40 -5.74 -37.83 18.30
C SER A 40 -6.61 -39.01 17.82
N GLU A 41 -7.38 -38.82 16.75
CA GLU A 41 -8.28 -39.85 16.19
C GLU A 41 -7.49 -41.06 15.65
N VAL A 42 -6.36 -40.81 14.97
CA VAL A 42 -5.47 -41.88 14.52
C VAL A 42 -4.89 -42.65 15.71
N THR A 43 -4.49 -41.96 16.79
CA THR A 43 -3.95 -42.62 17.98
C THR A 43 -5.00 -43.40 18.78
N THR A 44 -6.29 -43.04 18.69
CA THR A 44 -7.40 -43.81 19.29
C THR A 44 -7.88 -44.97 18.41
N GLY A 45 -7.24 -45.21 17.26
CA GLY A 45 -7.51 -46.32 16.37
C GLY A 45 -8.55 -46.04 15.28
N ASP A 46 -9.10 -44.83 15.22
CA ASP A 46 -10.06 -44.43 14.18
C ASP A 46 -9.35 -43.68 13.05
N VAL A 47 -8.64 -44.46 12.23
CA VAL A 47 -7.86 -43.94 11.09
C VAL A 47 -8.76 -43.29 10.03
N ALA A 48 -10.00 -43.77 9.87
CA ALA A 48 -10.93 -43.24 8.88
C ALA A 48 -11.39 -41.83 9.25
N THR A 49 -11.82 -41.63 10.50
CA THR A 49 -12.20 -40.30 11.00
C THR A 49 -10.99 -39.37 11.01
N GLY A 50 -9.81 -39.85 11.45
CA GLY A 50 -8.56 -39.08 11.41
C GLY A 50 -8.19 -38.56 10.02
N ALA A 51 -8.39 -39.38 8.98
CA ALA A 51 -8.16 -38.97 7.59
C ALA A 51 -9.17 -37.92 7.10
N VAL A 52 -10.45 -38.06 7.47
CA VAL A 52 -11.50 -37.08 7.14
C VAL A 52 -11.24 -35.75 7.84
N THR A 53 -10.88 -35.77 9.12
CA THR A 53 -10.53 -34.58 9.91
C THR A 53 -9.31 -33.86 9.32
N ALA A 54 -8.26 -34.60 8.94
CA ALA A 54 -7.10 -34.03 8.27
C ALA A 54 -7.47 -33.38 6.93
N GLY A 55 -8.21 -34.09 6.08
CA GLY A 55 -8.65 -33.59 4.78
C GLY A 55 -9.53 -32.34 4.89
N GLY A 56 -10.53 -32.38 5.78
CA GLY A 56 -11.42 -31.24 6.04
C GLY A 56 -10.67 -30.01 6.55
N THR A 57 -9.70 -30.21 7.45
CA THR A 57 -8.84 -29.13 7.97
C THR A 57 -8.02 -28.50 6.85
N VAL A 58 -7.41 -29.30 5.98
CA VAL A 58 -6.61 -28.79 4.84
C VAL A 58 -7.48 -27.94 3.91
N VAL A 59 -8.69 -28.41 3.58
CA VAL A 59 -9.61 -27.65 2.71
C VAL A 59 -9.97 -26.30 3.34
N ILE A 60 -10.31 -26.27 4.63
CA ILE A 60 -10.63 -25.01 5.32
C ILE A 60 -9.42 -24.08 5.33
N ALA A 61 -8.24 -24.58 5.69
CA ALA A 61 -7.02 -23.78 5.73
C ALA A 61 -6.68 -23.18 4.35
N VAL A 62 -6.84 -23.94 3.27
CA VAL A 62 -6.63 -23.46 1.90
C VAL A 62 -7.62 -22.35 1.54
N VAL A 63 -8.90 -22.49 1.89
CA VAL A 63 -9.91 -21.44 1.63
C VAL A 63 -9.55 -20.15 2.38
N LEU A 64 -9.19 -20.24 3.67
CA LEU A 64 -8.78 -19.08 4.47
C LEU A 64 -7.54 -18.40 3.89
N ALA A 65 -6.55 -19.19 3.47
CA ALA A 65 -5.33 -18.68 2.84
C ALA A 65 -5.61 -17.97 1.51
N LEU A 66 -6.50 -18.52 0.68
CA LEU A 66 -6.91 -17.90 -0.59
C LEU A 66 -7.65 -16.59 -0.37
N ILE A 67 -8.59 -16.54 0.57
CA ILE A 67 -9.30 -15.31 0.92
C ILE A 67 -8.30 -14.24 1.39
N SER A 68 -7.36 -14.63 2.26
CA SER A 68 -6.29 -13.72 2.70
C SER A 68 -5.48 -13.19 1.51
N ALA A 69 -4.99 -14.08 0.65
CA ALA A 69 -4.16 -13.71 -0.50
C ALA A 69 -4.87 -12.73 -1.45
N ILE A 70 -6.17 -12.96 -1.71
CA ILE A 70 -6.99 -12.05 -2.54
C ILE A 70 -7.11 -10.68 -1.87
N LEU A 71 -7.44 -10.62 -0.57
CA LEU A 71 -7.57 -9.35 0.15
C LEU A 71 -6.24 -8.59 0.19
N GLN A 72 -5.11 -9.29 0.39
CA GLN A 72 -3.78 -8.68 0.32
C GLN A 72 -3.49 -8.11 -1.06
N ALA A 73 -3.79 -8.85 -2.13
CA ALA A 73 -3.60 -8.39 -3.51
C ALA A 73 -4.43 -7.13 -3.81
N VAL A 74 -5.67 -7.07 -3.34
CA VAL A 74 -6.53 -5.89 -3.44
C VAL A 74 -5.92 -4.69 -2.72
N VAL A 75 -5.44 -4.87 -1.49
CA VAL A 75 -4.82 -3.80 -0.70
C VAL A 75 -3.54 -3.30 -1.37
N PHE A 76 -2.69 -4.17 -1.89
CA PHE A 76 -1.46 -3.77 -2.59
C PHE A 76 -1.78 -2.96 -3.84
N TYR A 77 -2.75 -3.40 -4.64
CA TYR A 77 -3.22 -2.65 -5.80
C TYR A 77 -3.74 -1.26 -5.40
N GLN A 78 -4.53 -1.19 -4.32
CA GLN A 78 -5.07 0.07 -3.80
C GLN A 78 -3.96 1.04 -3.36
N TRP A 79 -2.87 0.57 -2.76
CA TRP A 79 -1.76 1.45 -2.35
C TRP A 79 -1.21 2.25 -3.53
N GLY A 80 -0.84 1.57 -4.63
CA GLY A 80 -0.32 2.24 -5.82
C GLY A 80 -1.35 3.19 -6.45
N ASN A 81 -2.60 2.75 -6.57
CA ASN A 81 -3.65 3.54 -7.21
C ASN A 81 -4.02 4.80 -6.45
N VAL A 82 -4.15 4.71 -5.12
CA VAL A 82 -4.49 5.86 -4.28
C VAL A 82 -3.37 6.91 -4.33
N ILE A 83 -2.12 6.47 -4.26
CA ILE A 83 -0.96 7.37 -4.39
C ILE A 83 -0.92 8.00 -5.78
N ASN A 84 -1.10 7.21 -6.85
CA ASN A 84 -1.09 7.73 -8.21
C ASN A 84 -2.23 8.73 -8.46
N ASN A 85 -3.43 8.46 -7.95
CA ASN A 85 -4.57 9.37 -8.04
C ASN A 85 -4.25 10.70 -7.35
N ASN A 86 -3.67 10.65 -6.14
CA ASN A 86 -3.24 11.85 -5.43
C ASN A 86 -2.19 12.64 -6.22
N ILE A 87 -1.20 11.97 -6.83
CA ILE A 87 -0.17 12.61 -7.66
C ILE A 87 -0.78 13.27 -8.89
N ILE A 88 -1.68 12.58 -9.59
CA ILE A 88 -2.37 13.10 -10.78
C ILE A 88 -3.21 14.32 -10.41
N ASN A 89 -4.01 14.23 -9.35
CA ASN A 89 -4.83 15.34 -8.87
C ASN A 89 -3.97 16.54 -8.43
N THR A 90 -2.87 16.27 -7.73
CA THR A 90 -1.87 17.28 -7.40
C THR A 90 -1.35 17.95 -8.68
N LYS A 91 -0.95 17.16 -9.68
CA LYS A 91 -0.47 17.68 -10.97
C LYS A 91 -1.49 18.59 -11.64
N HIS A 92 -2.78 18.22 -11.65
CA HIS A 92 -3.84 19.04 -12.22
C HIS A 92 -3.96 20.40 -11.52
N VAL A 93 -3.99 20.42 -10.19
CA VAL A 93 -4.09 21.67 -9.42
C VAL A 93 -2.86 22.55 -9.65
N PHE A 94 -1.66 21.99 -9.59
CA PHE A 94 -0.44 22.76 -9.81
C PHE A 94 -0.28 23.24 -11.25
N THR A 95 -0.78 22.50 -12.24
CA THR A 95 -0.81 22.96 -13.64
C THR A 95 -1.75 24.15 -13.79
N HIS A 96 -2.95 24.07 -13.22
CA HIS A 96 -3.91 25.18 -13.23
C HIS A 96 -3.36 26.43 -12.53
N ALA A 97 -2.76 26.25 -11.36
CA ALA A 97 -2.10 27.33 -10.63
C ALA A 97 -0.95 27.98 -11.42
N LYS A 98 -0.11 27.17 -12.08
CA LYS A 98 1.00 27.65 -12.93
C LYS A 98 0.53 28.55 -14.07
N GLU A 99 -0.63 28.26 -14.67
CA GLU A 99 -1.16 29.04 -15.78
C GLU A 99 -1.56 30.47 -15.34
N GLN A 100 -1.83 30.67 -14.06
CA GLN A 100 -2.28 31.94 -13.50
C GLN A 100 -1.16 32.75 -12.84
N LEU A 101 -0.01 32.13 -12.56
CA LEU A 101 1.13 32.79 -11.94
C LEU A 101 1.96 33.59 -12.95
N GLN A 102 2.33 34.82 -12.58
CA GLN A 102 3.26 35.68 -13.33
C GLN A 102 4.65 35.82 -12.69
N ASP A 103 4.84 35.27 -11.48
CA ASP A 103 6.06 35.34 -10.66
C ASP A 103 7.07 34.21 -11.00
N PRO A 104 8.39 34.34 -10.72
CA PRO A 104 9.39 33.25 -10.71
C PRO A 104 8.91 31.88 -10.17
N LEU A 105 7.96 31.87 -9.25
CA LEU A 105 7.22 30.69 -8.75
C LEU A 105 6.65 29.81 -9.88
N ARG A 106 6.30 30.40 -11.03
CA ARG A 106 5.83 29.69 -12.21
C ARG A 106 6.86 28.70 -12.75
N GLY A 107 8.14 29.06 -12.69
CA GLY A 107 9.26 28.20 -13.11
C GLY A 107 9.42 27.01 -12.16
N GLU A 108 9.39 27.26 -10.85
CA GLU A 108 9.51 26.22 -9.83
C GLU A 108 8.33 25.24 -9.87
N ILE A 109 7.09 25.74 -9.97
CA ILE A 109 5.90 24.90 -10.13
C ILE A 109 5.91 24.17 -11.48
N GLY A 110 6.41 24.79 -12.55
CA GLY A 110 6.59 24.13 -13.84
C GLY A 110 7.55 22.94 -13.75
N PHE A 111 8.68 23.12 -13.06
CA PHE A 111 9.62 22.02 -12.79
C PHE A 111 8.98 20.92 -11.93
N PHE A 112 8.23 21.32 -10.90
CA PHE A 112 7.50 20.41 -10.01
C PHE A 112 6.51 19.53 -10.78
N VAL A 113 5.63 20.14 -11.59
CA VAL A 113 4.60 19.45 -12.37
C VAL A 113 5.22 18.44 -13.34
N ASN A 114 6.31 18.80 -14.01
CA ASN A 114 7.00 17.90 -14.92
C ASN A 114 7.62 16.70 -14.19
N ARG A 115 8.07 16.89 -12.95
CA ARG A 115 8.73 15.84 -12.17
C ARG A 115 7.77 14.94 -11.40
N LEU A 116 6.50 15.33 -11.23
CA LEU A 116 5.49 14.50 -10.58
C LEU A 116 5.22 13.19 -11.33
N GLU A 117 5.34 13.18 -12.66
CA GLU A 117 5.15 11.96 -13.46
C GLU A 117 6.21 10.89 -13.14
N ASP A 118 7.44 11.32 -12.85
CA ASP A 118 8.54 10.41 -12.47
C ASP A 118 8.28 9.69 -11.14
N PHE A 119 7.31 10.18 -10.35
CA PHE A 119 6.96 9.63 -9.04
C PHE A 119 5.72 8.73 -9.08
N LEU A 120 5.10 8.53 -10.24
CA LEU A 120 4.02 7.56 -10.37
C LEU A 120 4.52 6.16 -10.01
N VAL A 121 3.78 5.51 -9.12
CA VAL A 121 4.02 4.13 -8.70
C VAL A 121 3.73 3.22 -9.88
N GLN A 122 4.79 2.66 -10.45
CA GLN A 122 4.69 1.69 -11.53
C GLN A 122 4.13 0.36 -11.01
N ALA A 123 3.00 -0.10 -11.56
CA ALA A 123 2.30 -1.30 -11.11
C ALA A 123 2.87 -2.63 -11.65
N TRP A 124 3.75 -2.59 -12.65
CA TRP A 124 4.30 -3.81 -13.25
C TRP A 124 4.97 -4.78 -12.26
N PRO A 125 5.72 -4.34 -11.21
CA PRO A 125 6.32 -5.29 -10.27
C PRO A 125 5.26 -6.02 -9.45
N PHE A 126 4.14 -5.36 -9.13
CA PHE A 126 3.00 -5.99 -8.46
C PHE A 126 2.37 -7.08 -9.33
N TYR A 127 2.16 -6.82 -10.62
CA TYR A 127 1.60 -7.83 -11.52
C TYR A 127 2.53 -9.03 -11.72
N ILE A 128 3.84 -8.82 -11.82
CA ILE A 128 4.80 -9.92 -11.91
C ILE A 128 4.78 -10.74 -10.61
N TYR A 129 4.79 -10.09 -9.44
CA TYR A 129 4.61 -10.76 -8.16
C TYR A 129 3.35 -11.63 -8.15
N LEU A 130 2.21 -11.09 -8.58
CA LEU A 130 0.92 -11.79 -8.58
C LEU A 130 0.95 -13.02 -9.50
N VAL A 131 1.47 -12.87 -10.73
CA VAL A 131 1.58 -13.98 -11.69
C VAL A 131 2.49 -15.07 -11.15
N LEU A 132 3.66 -14.71 -10.61
CA LEU A 132 4.58 -15.69 -10.02
C LEU A 132 3.94 -16.41 -8.82
N TYR A 133 3.21 -15.70 -7.97
CA TYR A 133 2.50 -16.28 -6.83
C TYR A 133 1.43 -17.29 -7.26
N ILE A 134 0.68 -16.99 -8.33
CA ILE A 134 -0.34 -17.88 -8.89
C ILE A 134 0.31 -19.11 -9.51
N ILE A 135 1.33 -18.94 -10.36
CA ILE A 135 2.03 -20.06 -10.99
C ILE A 135 2.67 -20.96 -9.93
N ALA A 136 3.21 -20.39 -8.84
CA ALA A 136 3.80 -21.16 -7.75
C ALA A 136 2.84 -22.18 -7.12
N GLN A 137 1.52 -21.96 -7.18
CA GLN A 137 0.53 -22.92 -6.67
C GLN A 137 0.49 -24.24 -7.46
N PHE A 138 0.95 -24.23 -8.73
CA PHE A 138 0.82 -25.36 -9.66
C PHE A 138 2.14 -26.07 -9.95
N VAL A 139 3.27 -25.53 -9.51
CA VAL A 139 4.62 -25.97 -9.91
C VAL A 139 5.25 -26.97 -8.92
N GLY A 140 4.52 -27.35 -7.87
CA GLY A 140 4.94 -28.38 -6.91
C GLY A 140 6.22 -27.99 -6.17
N TRP A 141 7.23 -28.86 -6.17
CA TRP A 141 8.47 -28.66 -5.39
C TRP A 141 9.24 -27.40 -5.80
N TYR A 142 9.22 -26.98 -7.07
CA TYR A 142 9.94 -25.78 -7.52
C TYR A 142 9.22 -24.46 -7.17
N SER A 143 8.05 -24.51 -6.51
CA SER A 143 7.28 -23.34 -6.09
C SER A 143 8.09 -22.36 -5.22
N PHE A 144 9.03 -22.86 -4.40
CA PHE A 144 9.86 -22.00 -3.54
C PHE A 144 10.69 -20.98 -4.35
N LEU A 145 11.17 -21.34 -5.54
CA LEU A 145 11.92 -20.42 -6.41
C LEU A 145 11.02 -19.29 -6.91
N LEU A 146 9.80 -19.63 -7.32
CA LEU A 146 8.81 -18.66 -7.79
C LEU A 146 8.36 -17.73 -6.65
N TYR A 147 8.17 -18.25 -5.45
CA TYR A 147 7.89 -17.42 -4.26
C TYR A 147 9.05 -16.49 -3.93
N LEU A 148 10.30 -16.96 -4.03
CA LEU A 148 11.48 -16.13 -3.78
C LEU A 148 11.59 -14.99 -4.80
N ILE A 149 11.44 -15.30 -6.10
CA ILE A 149 11.47 -14.28 -7.16
C ILE A 149 10.28 -13.33 -7.01
N GLY A 150 9.08 -13.85 -6.73
CA GLY A 150 7.89 -13.04 -6.47
C GLY A 150 8.10 -12.09 -5.29
N PHE A 151 8.72 -12.55 -4.21
CA PHE A 151 9.06 -11.73 -3.06
C PHE A 151 10.00 -10.58 -3.41
N VAL A 152 10.97 -10.79 -4.30
CA VAL A 152 11.83 -9.70 -4.82
C VAL A 152 11.00 -8.65 -5.55
N PHE A 153 10.05 -9.06 -6.40
CA PHE A 153 9.18 -8.11 -7.09
C PHE A 153 8.24 -7.35 -6.15
N LEU A 154 7.74 -7.99 -5.10
CA LEU A 154 6.99 -7.33 -4.03
C LEU A 154 7.85 -6.28 -3.30
N ALA A 155 9.11 -6.61 -2.99
CA ALA A 155 10.05 -5.67 -2.39
C ALA A 155 10.33 -4.47 -3.30
N ILE A 156 10.50 -4.70 -4.61
CA ILE A 156 10.65 -3.63 -5.61
C ILE A 156 9.38 -2.75 -5.62
N TYR A 157 8.20 -3.35 -5.59
CA TYR A 157 6.93 -2.62 -5.56
C TYR A 157 6.82 -1.71 -4.33
N LEU A 158 7.09 -2.25 -3.13
CA LEU A 158 7.12 -1.48 -1.88
C LEU A 158 8.13 -0.34 -1.93
N SER A 159 9.33 -0.58 -2.49
CA SER A 159 10.35 0.46 -2.64
C SER A 159 9.85 1.62 -3.48
N LYS A 160 9.09 1.34 -4.55
CA LYS A 160 8.50 2.38 -5.39
C LYS A 160 7.42 3.16 -4.66
N ILE A 161 6.56 2.48 -3.88
CA ILE A 161 5.55 3.12 -3.03
C ILE A 161 6.23 4.09 -2.04
N PHE A 162 7.20 3.62 -1.26
CA PHE A 162 7.86 4.45 -0.24
C PHE A 162 8.65 5.62 -0.86
N LYS A 163 9.26 5.40 -2.03
CA LYS A 163 9.96 6.46 -2.75
C LYS A 163 8.99 7.51 -3.27
N ALA A 164 7.87 7.10 -3.87
CA ALA A 164 6.85 8.01 -4.41
C ALA A 164 6.28 8.90 -3.31
N THR A 165 5.82 8.30 -2.20
CA THR A 165 5.22 9.04 -1.09
C THR A 165 6.19 10.02 -0.45
N SER A 166 7.44 9.59 -0.20
CA SER A 166 8.47 10.46 0.34
C SER A 166 8.78 11.62 -0.59
N LYS A 167 9.01 11.35 -1.89
CA LYS A 167 9.45 12.38 -2.83
C LYS A 167 8.35 13.39 -3.12
N VAL A 168 7.10 12.95 -3.23
CA VAL A 168 5.96 13.86 -3.41
C VAL A 168 5.77 14.72 -2.18
N SER A 169 5.85 14.15 -0.98
CA SER A 169 5.80 14.92 0.28
C SER A 169 6.91 15.96 0.36
N ASP A 170 8.17 15.57 0.16
CA ASP A 170 9.32 16.49 0.21
C ASP A 170 9.16 17.67 -0.75
N MET A 171 8.57 17.40 -1.92
CA MET A 171 8.45 18.37 -2.99
C MET A 171 7.26 19.31 -2.75
N LYS A 172 6.17 18.81 -2.16
CA LYS A 172 5.08 19.64 -1.65
C LYS A 172 5.54 20.55 -0.51
N ASP A 173 6.30 20.02 0.45
CA ASP A 173 6.85 20.79 1.59
C ASP A 173 7.68 22.00 1.13
N LYS A 174 8.47 21.83 0.06
CA LYS A 174 9.22 22.95 -0.55
C LYS A 174 8.29 24.05 -1.05
N ILE A 175 7.24 23.70 -1.77
CA ILE A 175 6.28 24.70 -2.28
C ILE A 175 5.55 25.39 -1.12
N TYR A 176 5.15 24.64 -0.09
CA TYR A 176 4.55 25.22 1.12
C TYR A 176 5.49 26.21 1.82
N SER A 177 6.78 25.84 1.97
CA SER A 177 7.78 26.70 2.59
C SER A 177 8.00 28.00 1.79
N TYR A 178 7.99 27.91 0.46
CA TYR A 178 8.07 29.08 -0.41
C TYR A 178 6.84 29.98 -0.23
N LEU A 179 5.63 29.41 -0.26
CA LEU A 179 4.39 30.17 -0.07
C LEU A 179 4.33 30.88 1.28
N LYS A 180 4.86 30.23 2.33
CA LYS A 180 4.99 30.83 3.66
C LYS A 180 5.94 32.03 3.65
N GLY A 181 7.10 31.89 3.00
CA GLY A 181 8.11 32.95 2.93
C GLY A 181 7.73 34.12 2.02
N ALA A 182 7.13 33.85 0.86
CA ALA A 182 6.87 34.84 -0.19
C ALA A 182 5.47 35.47 -0.11
N LYS A 183 4.45 34.71 0.27
CA LYS A 183 3.05 35.17 0.33
C LYS A 183 2.46 35.21 1.75
N GLY A 184 3.29 34.99 2.77
CA GLY A 184 2.85 35.00 4.18
C GLY A 184 1.89 33.86 4.53
N TYR A 185 1.92 32.74 3.78
CA TYR A 185 1.03 31.61 4.06
C TYR A 185 1.30 31.00 5.44
N THR A 186 0.35 31.13 6.34
CA THR A 186 0.28 30.37 7.59
C THR A 186 -0.84 29.34 7.48
N SER A 187 -0.50 28.14 7.01
CA SER A 187 -1.42 27.01 7.12
C SER A 187 -1.63 26.65 8.58
N GLU A 188 -2.88 26.63 9.03
CA GLU A 188 -3.25 25.91 10.26
C GLU A 188 -3.44 24.40 10.00
N SER A 189 -3.50 24.01 8.72
CA SER A 189 -3.80 22.66 8.27
C SER A 189 -2.55 21.78 8.31
N TYR A 190 -2.58 20.75 9.15
CA TYR A 190 -1.50 19.77 9.28
C TYR A 190 -1.37 18.90 8.02
N ILE A 191 -0.17 18.90 7.41
CA ILE A 191 0.17 18.01 6.28
C ILE A 191 0.74 16.72 6.87
N TYR A 192 0.02 15.63 6.73
CA TYR A 192 0.48 14.33 7.20
C TYR A 192 1.58 13.82 6.26
N ARG A 193 2.65 13.25 6.82
CA ARG A 193 3.73 12.61 6.04
C ARG A 193 3.79 11.13 6.36
N ILE A 194 3.75 10.30 5.30
CA ILE A 194 3.92 8.85 5.43
C ILE A 194 5.33 8.57 5.96
N SER A 195 5.42 7.72 6.98
CA SER A 195 6.69 7.40 7.61
C SER A 195 7.63 6.75 6.60
N GLN A 196 8.86 7.26 6.51
CA GLN A 196 9.90 6.67 5.66
C GLN A 196 10.30 5.31 6.23
N ARG A 197 10.11 4.27 5.43
CA ARG A 197 10.49 2.90 5.79
C ARG A 197 11.53 2.38 4.81
N SER A 198 12.58 1.76 5.34
CA SER A 198 13.51 0.99 4.52
C SER A 198 12.87 -0.37 4.20
N VAL A 199 12.77 -0.70 2.91
CA VAL A 199 12.29 -2.02 2.48
C VAL A 199 13.12 -3.14 3.09
N ALA A 200 14.44 -2.95 3.22
CA ALA A 200 15.32 -3.93 3.85
C ALA A 200 14.94 -4.17 5.32
N LEU A 201 14.68 -3.10 6.08
CA LEU A 201 14.23 -3.23 7.47
C LEU A 201 12.85 -3.90 7.56
N VAL A 202 11.94 -3.57 6.64
CA VAL A 202 10.63 -4.22 6.58
C VAL A 202 10.80 -5.73 6.39
N ILE A 203 11.64 -6.14 5.44
CA ILE A 203 11.92 -7.56 5.16
C ILE A 203 12.55 -8.24 6.39
N ILE A 204 13.60 -7.66 6.97
CA ILE A 204 14.30 -8.23 8.12
C ILE A 204 13.34 -8.42 9.30
N LEU A 205 12.55 -7.38 9.62
CA LEU A 205 11.58 -7.45 10.70
C LEU A 205 10.47 -8.44 10.40
N SER A 206 9.97 -8.50 9.16
CA SER A 206 8.98 -9.50 8.75
C SER A 206 9.51 -10.93 8.91
N VAL A 207 10.78 -11.19 8.60
CA VAL A 207 11.38 -12.53 8.77
C VAL A 207 11.60 -12.87 10.25
N ILE A 208 12.25 -11.98 11.01
CA ILE A 208 12.57 -12.22 12.44
C ILE A 208 11.29 -12.37 13.28
N THR A 209 10.21 -11.67 12.91
CA THR A 209 8.92 -11.75 13.61
C THR A 209 7.95 -12.77 13.00
N LEU A 210 8.42 -13.66 12.12
CA LEU A 210 7.60 -14.70 11.47
C LEU A 210 6.33 -14.16 10.80
N GLY A 211 6.43 -13.00 10.15
CA GLY A 211 5.34 -12.36 9.41
C GLY A 211 4.46 -11.42 10.24
N ILE A 212 4.65 -11.32 11.56
CA ILE A 212 3.86 -10.40 12.41
C ILE A 212 4.07 -8.95 11.98
N TYR A 213 5.32 -8.55 11.70
CA TYR A 213 5.61 -7.20 11.21
C TYR A 213 5.00 -6.95 9.83
N TRP A 214 4.88 -7.97 8.98
CA TRP A 214 4.19 -7.84 7.69
C TRP A 214 2.71 -7.52 7.88
N ALA A 215 2.03 -8.25 8.76
CA ALA A 215 0.63 -7.99 9.11
C ALA A 215 0.44 -6.57 9.65
N TYR A 216 1.35 -6.12 10.51
CA TYR A 216 1.36 -4.74 11.01
C TYR A 216 1.48 -3.71 9.87
N ILE A 217 2.43 -3.89 8.96
CA ILE A 217 2.65 -2.97 7.83
C ILE A 217 1.41 -2.90 6.94
N LEU A 218 0.74 -4.03 6.71
CA LEU A 218 -0.42 -4.10 5.84
C LEU A 218 -1.56 -3.19 6.33
N ILE A 219 -1.79 -3.15 7.64
CA ILE A 219 -2.77 -2.24 8.24
C ILE A 219 -2.20 -0.82 8.34
N LYS A 220 -1.01 -0.67 8.94
CA LYS A 220 -0.47 0.65 9.26
C LYS A 220 -0.28 1.49 8.00
N LEU A 221 0.36 0.96 6.95
CA LEU A 221 0.60 1.69 5.71
C LEU A 221 -0.73 2.09 5.02
N SER A 222 -1.75 1.22 5.06
CA SER A 222 -3.07 1.54 4.53
C SER A 222 -3.71 2.75 5.22
N MET A 223 -3.58 2.84 6.55
CA MET A 223 -4.05 4.00 7.31
C MET A 223 -3.23 5.26 6.99
N GLU A 224 -1.90 5.15 6.94
CA GLU A 224 -1.03 6.29 6.66
C GLU A 224 -1.25 6.87 5.25
N ILE A 225 -1.49 6.01 4.25
CA ILE A 225 -1.85 6.45 2.90
C ILE A 225 -3.17 7.23 2.93
N ASN A 226 -4.17 6.72 3.63
CA ASN A 226 -5.45 7.42 3.74
C ASN A 226 -5.32 8.75 4.49
N GLU A 227 -4.55 8.80 5.57
CA GLU A 227 -4.31 10.01 6.34
C GLU A 227 -3.54 11.06 5.52
N TYR A 228 -2.51 10.62 4.78
CA TYR A 228 -1.78 11.44 3.83
C TYR A 228 -2.72 12.08 2.79
N VAL A 229 -3.52 11.27 2.09
CA VAL A 229 -4.43 11.77 1.07
C VAL A 229 -5.52 12.67 1.67
N ALA A 230 -6.00 12.37 2.88
CA ALA A 230 -7.00 13.21 3.55
C ALA A 230 -6.42 14.57 3.96
N SER A 231 -5.19 14.59 4.46
CA SER A 231 -4.51 15.85 4.78
C SER A 231 -4.29 16.69 3.53
N ASP A 232 -3.87 16.06 2.43
CA ASP A 232 -3.61 16.74 1.17
C ASP A 232 -4.88 17.31 0.53
N GLU A 233 -5.99 16.55 0.56
CA GLU A 233 -7.29 17.01 0.07
C GLU A 233 -7.80 18.26 0.80
N LYS A 234 -7.52 18.37 2.11
CA LYS A 234 -7.89 19.55 2.91
C LYS A 234 -7.07 20.79 2.56
N VAL A 235 -5.78 20.61 2.31
CA VAL A 235 -4.84 21.74 2.10
C VAL A 235 -4.89 22.24 0.64
N ARG A 236 -5.20 21.35 -0.31
CA ARG A 236 -5.15 21.66 -1.75
C ARG A 236 -6.01 22.87 -2.19
N PRO A 237 -7.26 23.06 -1.72
CA PRO A 237 -8.06 24.23 -2.08
C PRO A 237 -7.48 25.55 -1.54
N GLU A 238 -6.92 25.53 -0.33
CA GLU A 238 -6.25 26.70 0.24
C GLU A 238 -5.05 27.08 -0.64
N LEU A 239 -4.26 26.09 -1.02
CA LEU A 239 -3.07 26.27 -1.84
C LEU A 239 -3.40 26.78 -3.23
N GLU A 240 -4.42 26.20 -3.88
CA GLU A 240 -4.89 26.67 -5.18
C GLU A 240 -5.31 28.15 -5.10
N LYS A 241 -6.15 28.51 -4.12
CA LYS A 241 -6.60 29.89 -3.92
C LYS A 241 -5.42 30.86 -3.76
N MET A 242 -4.40 30.50 -2.98
CA MET A 242 -3.23 31.35 -2.76
C MET A 242 -2.32 31.48 -3.98
N LEU A 243 -2.28 30.47 -4.84
CA LEU A 243 -1.51 30.55 -6.08
C LEU A 243 -2.23 31.34 -7.16
N THR A 244 -3.56 31.34 -7.15
CA THR A 244 -4.41 32.04 -8.13
C THR A 244 -4.79 33.48 -7.73
N THR A 245 -4.48 33.90 -6.50
CA THR A 245 -4.69 35.28 -6.00
C THR A 245 -3.35 36.02 -5.92
#